data_AF-A0A3D0P5H4-F1
#
_entry.id   AF-A0A3D0P5H4-F1
#
_cell.length_a   1.000
_cell.length_b   1.000
_cell.length_c   1.000
_cell.angle_alpha   90.00
_cell.angle_beta   90.00
_cell.angle_gamma   90.00
#
_symmetry.space_group_name_H-M   'P 1'
#
loop_
_entity.id
_entity.type
_entity.pdbx_description
1 polymer ?
#
loop_
_entity_poly.entity_id
_entity_poly.type
_entity_poly.pdbx_seq_one_letter_code
_entity_poly.pdbx_strand_id
1 'polypeptide(L)'
;VAKFLETGAGEPTGAAEGSTSRGKTQAGAIIGTADYMSPEQAMGGQADTRSDIFSFGAVLFEMISGQRAFPGEDAQETMSAILNKEPEPI
;
A
#
# COMPACT_ATOMS: atom_id res chain seq x y z
N VAL A 1 43.96 -9.35 33.88
CA VAL A 1 43.02 -8.23 34.07
C VAL A 1 41.85 -8.46 33.13
N ALA A 2 40.70 -8.87 33.68
CA ALA A 2 39.47 -9.09 32.91
C ALA A 2 38.80 -7.73 32.61
N LYS A 3 38.24 -7.58 31.40
CA LYS A 3 37.22 -6.57 31.10
C LYS A 3 35.96 -7.32 30.65
N PHE A 4 34.94 -7.19 31.47
CA PHE A 4 33.59 -7.73 31.29
C PHE A 4 32.67 -6.56 30.89
N LEU A 5 31.52 -6.88 30.28
CA LEU A 5 30.40 -6.01 29.82
C LEU A 5 30.62 -5.41 28.40
N GLU A 6 29.76 -5.57 27.40
CA GLU A 6 28.30 -5.72 27.43
C GLU A 6 27.77 -6.33 26.11
N THR A 7 26.71 -7.14 26.21
CA THR A 7 25.93 -7.71 25.11
C THR A 7 25.12 -6.63 24.40
N GLY A 8 25.19 -6.58 23.07
CA GLY A 8 24.26 -5.84 22.22
C GLY A 8 23.92 -6.69 21.00
N ALA A 9 22.71 -7.22 20.99
CA ALA A 9 22.19 -8.13 19.95
C ALA A 9 22.05 -7.43 18.58
N GLY A 10 21.92 -8.26 17.55
CA GLY A 10 22.04 -7.92 16.14
C GLY A 10 21.25 -6.70 15.67
N GLU A 11 21.83 -6.04 14.68
CA GLU A 11 21.17 -5.02 13.86
C GLU A 11 19.90 -5.60 13.22
N PRO A 12 18.70 -5.04 13.46
CA PRO A 12 17.63 -5.17 12.48
C PRO A 12 17.95 -4.22 11.34
N THR A 13 18.53 -4.79 10.29
CA THR A 13 18.56 -4.21 8.95
C THR A 13 17.13 -3.92 8.50
N GLY A 14 16.88 -2.71 7.97
CA GLY A 14 15.69 -2.44 7.16
C GLY A 14 14.51 -1.82 7.89
N ALA A 15 14.69 -0.71 8.59
CA ALA A 15 13.63 0.29 8.62
C ALA A 15 13.69 1.02 7.28
N ALA A 16 12.97 0.49 6.28
CA ALA A 16 12.48 1.33 5.21
C ALA A 16 11.60 2.38 5.89
N GLU A 17 12.20 3.52 6.20
CA GLU A 17 11.49 4.76 6.44
C GLU A 17 10.70 5.03 5.16
N GLY A 18 9.50 4.45 5.08
CA GLY A 18 8.39 5.03 4.36
C GLY A 18 8.05 6.33 5.06
N SER A 19 8.96 7.30 4.97
CA SER A 19 8.63 8.71 5.04
C SER A 19 7.54 8.87 4.01
N THR A 20 6.29 8.80 4.49
CA THR A 20 5.17 9.44 3.86
C THR A 20 5.59 10.89 3.77
N SER A 21 6.30 11.21 2.69
CA SER A 21 6.41 12.53 2.13
C SER A 21 4.97 13.01 2.11
N ARG A 22 4.64 13.79 3.14
CA ARG A 22 3.41 14.54 3.30
C ARG A 22 3.52 15.66 2.28
N GLY A 23 3.50 15.27 1.01
CA GLY A 23 3.41 16.14 -0.13
C GLY A 23 2.00 16.70 -0.09
N LYS A 24 1.88 17.89 0.51
CA LYS A 24 0.78 18.79 0.21
C LYS A 24 0.82 19.05 -1.30
N THR A 25 0.10 18.27 -2.09
CA THR A 25 -0.27 18.69 -3.45
C THR A 25 -1.58 19.44 -3.35
N GLN A 26 -1.51 20.66 -3.86
CA GLN A 26 -2.55 21.67 -3.89
C GLN A 26 -3.76 21.15 -4.67
N ALA A 27 -4.97 21.26 -4.10
CA ALA A 27 -6.29 21.08 -4.73
C ALA A 27 -6.31 20.22 -6.02
N GLY A 28 -6.33 18.90 -5.87
CA GLY A 28 -6.52 17.98 -7.00
C GLY A 28 -5.72 16.69 -6.86
N ALA A 29 -6.24 15.79 -6.03
CA ALA A 29 -5.95 14.36 -6.00
C ALA A 29 -4.56 13.88 -5.52
N ILE A 30 -4.61 13.04 -4.49
CA ILE A 30 -3.58 12.03 -4.21
C ILE A 30 -3.75 10.98 -5.32
N ILE A 31 -3.21 11.25 -6.51
CA ILE A 31 -3.32 10.37 -7.68
C ILE A 31 -2.30 9.24 -7.54
N GLY A 32 -2.78 7.99 -7.50
CA GLY A 32 -1.97 6.82 -7.88
C GLY A 32 -1.52 5.89 -6.77
N THR A 33 -1.58 6.26 -5.49
CA THR A 33 -1.23 5.31 -4.41
C THR A 33 -2.43 4.50 -3.92
N ALA A 34 -3.62 5.11 -3.84
CA ALA A 34 -4.82 4.44 -3.33
C ALA A 34 -5.32 3.34 -4.28
N ASP A 35 -5.18 3.54 -5.60
CA ASP A 35 -5.75 2.67 -6.65
C ASP A 35 -5.25 1.22 -6.61
N TYR A 36 -4.09 0.99 -5.99
CA TYR A 36 -3.46 -0.33 -5.92
C TYR A 36 -3.19 -0.79 -4.49
N MET A 37 -3.73 -0.10 -3.47
CA MET A 37 -3.61 -0.55 -2.09
C MET A 37 -4.36 -1.87 -1.90
N SER A 38 -3.76 -2.76 -1.12
CA SER A 38 -4.45 -3.93 -0.61
C SER A 38 -5.51 -3.56 0.45
N PRO A 39 -6.51 -4.42 0.70
CA PRO A 39 -7.50 -4.21 1.76
C PRO A 39 -6.87 -3.97 3.14
N GLU A 40 -5.80 -4.70 3.48
CA GLU A 40 -5.07 -4.52 4.72
C GLU A 40 -4.40 -3.15 4.82
N GLN A 41 -3.81 -2.64 3.73
CA GLN A 41 -3.25 -1.28 3.67
C GLN A 41 -4.35 -0.21 3.74
N ALA A 42 -5.51 -0.44 3.10
CA ALA A 42 -6.64 0.47 3.18
C ALA A 42 -7.20 0.59 4.61
N MET A 43 -7.06 -0.44 5.43
CA MET A 43 -7.39 -0.42 6.86
C MET A 43 -6.26 0.15 7.75
N GLY A 44 -5.13 0.55 7.18
CA GLY A 44 -3.95 1.03 7.91
C GLY A 44 -3.05 -0.08 8.48
N GLY A 45 -3.26 -1.32 8.03
CA GLY A 45 -2.39 -2.46 8.32
C GLY A 45 -1.04 -2.38 7.59
N GLN A 46 -0.12 -3.27 7.99
CA GLN A 46 1.17 -3.39 7.31
C GLN A 46 1.02 -4.23 6.04
N ALA A 47 1.76 -3.85 5.00
CA ALA A 47 1.84 -4.63 3.79
C ALA A 47 2.63 -5.93 4.03
N ASP A 48 2.16 -7.02 3.46
CA ASP A 48 2.86 -8.29 3.41
C ASP A 48 2.81 -8.89 1.99
N THR A 49 3.27 -10.13 1.82
CA THR A 49 3.28 -10.80 0.50
C THR A 49 1.90 -10.88 -0.17
N ARG A 50 0.80 -10.89 0.60
CA ARG A 50 -0.56 -10.88 0.05
C ARG A 50 -0.93 -9.53 -0.53
N SER A 51 -0.39 -8.45 0.04
CA SER A 51 -0.55 -7.11 -0.49
C SER A 51 0.03 -7.01 -1.90
N ASP A 52 1.22 -7.59 -2.12
CA ASP A 52 1.85 -7.61 -3.45
C ASP A 52 1.01 -8.38 -4.48
N ILE A 53 0.41 -9.51 -4.08
CA ILE A 53 -0.48 -10.30 -4.95
C ILE A 53 -1.72 -9.49 -5.32
N PHE A 54 -2.32 -8.79 -4.35
CA PHE A 54 -3.49 -7.95 -4.59
C PHE A 54 -3.15 -6.81 -5.57
N SER A 55 -2.10 -6.04 -5.30
CA SER A 55 -1.68 -4.92 -6.14
C SER A 55 -1.32 -5.39 -7.55
N PHE A 56 -0.63 -6.52 -7.68
CA PHE A 56 -0.36 -7.12 -8.99
C PHE A 56 -1.64 -7.50 -9.73
N GLY A 57 -2.61 -8.10 -9.03
CA GLY A 57 -3.92 -8.43 -9.59
C GLY A 57 -4.68 -7.20 -10.09
N ALA A 58 -4.66 -6.10 -9.32
CA ALA A 58 -5.29 -4.84 -9.71
C ALA A 58 -4.66 -4.23 -10.97
N VAL A 59 -3.32 -4.25 -11.07
CA VAL A 59 -2.60 -3.79 -12.27
C VAL A 59 -2.90 -4.71 -13.46
N LEU A 60 -2.89 -6.03 -13.25
CA LEU A 60 -3.20 -7.00 -14.31
C LEU A 60 -4.63 -6.82 -14.84
N PHE A 61 -5.60 -6.61 -13.94
CA PHE A 61 -6.97 -6.31 -14.31
C PHE A 61 -7.02 -5.07 -15.20
N GLU A 62 -6.37 -3.97 -14.81
CA GLU A 62 -6.36 -2.73 -15.59
C GLU A 62 -5.68 -2.88 -16.95
N MET A 63 -4.61 -3.68 -17.04
CA MET A 63 -3.97 -3.99 -18.32
C MET A 63 -4.87 -4.79 -19.26
N ILE A 64 -5.73 -5.67 -18.73
CA ILE A 64 -6.63 -6.52 -19.53
C ILE A 64 -7.91 -5.77 -19.92
N SER A 65 -8.54 -5.08 -18.96
CA SER A 65 -9.84 -4.41 -19.13
C SER A 65 -9.71 -2.98 -19.67
N GLY A 66 -8.53 -2.36 -19.51
CA GLY A 66 -8.32 -0.93 -19.74
C GLY A 66 -9.03 -0.03 -18.71
N GLN A 67 -9.56 -0.60 -17.62
CA GLN A 67 -10.30 0.09 -16.56
C GLN A 67 -9.72 -0.28 -15.20
N ARG A 68 -9.77 0.64 -14.22
CA ARG A 68 -9.32 0.33 -12.85
C ARG A 68 -10.18 -0.75 -12.23
N ALA A 69 -9.56 -1.66 -11.47
CA ALA A 69 -10.25 -2.71 -10.72
C ALA A 69 -11.22 -2.13 -9.67
N PHE A 70 -10.81 -1.05 -9.00
CA PHE A 70 -11.58 -0.37 -7.97
C PHE A 70 -11.62 1.14 -8.27
N PRO A 71 -12.60 1.61 -9.07
CA PRO A 71 -12.72 3.02 -9.39
C PRO A 71 -13.24 3.84 -8.19
N GLY A 72 -12.69 5.04 -8.01
CA GLY A 72 -13.17 6.06 -7.07
C GLY A 72 -12.78 7.47 -7.54
N GLU A 73 -13.62 8.46 -7.25
CA GLU A 73 -13.38 9.87 -7.59
C GLU A 73 -12.26 10.48 -6.73
N ASP A 74 -12.06 9.95 -5.53
CA ASP A 74 -10.96 10.29 -4.64
C ASP A 74 -10.39 9.07 -3.90
N ALA A 75 -9.37 9.31 -3.07
CA ALA A 75 -8.70 8.25 -2.32
C ALA A 75 -9.62 7.55 -1.31
N GLN A 76 -10.56 8.26 -0.68
CA GLN A 76 -11.47 7.69 0.31
C GLN A 76 -12.48 6.76 -0.37
N GLU A 77 -13.02 7.18 -1.51
CA GLU A 77 -13.91 6.35 -2.31
C GLU A 77 -13.19 5.11 -2.84
N THR A 78 -11.96 5.26 -3.33
CA THR A 78 -11.12 4.15 -3.81
C THR A 78 -10.85 3.14 -2.69
N MET A 79 -10.47 3.59 -1.51
CA MET A 79 -10.26 2.72 -0.34
C MET A 79 -11.56 2.01 0.07
N SER A 80 -12.70 2.71 0.03
CA SER A 80 -14.01 2.10 0.30
C SER A 80 -14.36 1.02 -0.74
N ALA A 81 -14.06 1.26 -2.02
CA ALA A 81 -14.26 0.29 -3.08
C ALA A 81 -13.40 -0.97 -2.89
N ILE A 82 -12.11 -0.80 -2.55
CA ILE A 82 -11.18 -1.90 -2.24
C ILE A 82 -11.70 -2.78 -1.09
N LEU A 83 -12.33 -2.18 -0.08
CA LEU A 83 -12.80 -2.91 1.11
C LEU A 83 -14.16 -3.60 0.93
N ASN A 84 -15.04 -3.07 0.06
CA ASN A 84 -16.45 -3.41 0.08
C ASN A 84 -17.04 -3.82 -1.28
N LYS A 85 -16.28 -3.71 -2.37
CA LYS A 85 -16.76 -4.02 -3.72
C LYS A 85 -15.91 -5.12 -4.35
N GLU A 86 -16.49 -5.79 -5.33
CA GLU A 86 -15.75 -6.65 -6.26
C GLU A 86 -15.50 -5.88 -7.56
N PRO A 87 -14.39 -6.16 -8.27
CA PRO A 87 -14.13 -5.56 -9.59
C PRO A 87 -15.19 -6.02 -10.60
N GLU A 88 -15.52 -5.16 -11.55
CA GLU A 88 -16.52 -5.52 -12.58
C GLU A 88 -16.03 -6.67 -13.46
N PRO A 89 -16.92 -7.60 -13.87
CA PRO A 89 -16.56 -8.67 -14.80
C PRO A 89 -16.06 -8.12 -16.14
N ILE A 90 -15.02 -8.76 -16.69
CA ILE A 90 -14.49 -8.51 -18.04
C ILE A 90 -15.23 -9.28 -19.13
#